data_AF-A0A9W7J125-F1
#
_entry.id   AF-A0A9W7J125-F1
#
_cell.length_a   1.000
_cell.length_b   1.000
_cell.length_c   1.000
_cell.angle_alpha   90.00
_cell.angle_beta   90.00
_cell.angle_gamma   90.00
#
_symmetry.space_group_name_H-M   'P 1'
#
loop_
_entity.id
_entity.type
_entity.pdbx_description
1 polymer ?
#
loop_
_entity_poly.entity_id
_entity_poly.type
_entity_poly.pdbx_seq_one_letter_code
_entity_poly.pdbx_strand_id
1 'polypeptide(L)'
;MIVYPKLSRHEGDFLNDVQGYRSIVGAIQYICHTRPDISFSVNKVVQYMQSPTDTHWLAVKRILKYLQGTLNFWFHFTAANFSPTLQAFSDVD
;
A
#
# COMPACT_ATOMS: atom_id res chain seq x y z
N MET A 1 -5.06 -13.18 21.40
CA MET A 1 -5.18 -11.90 20.68
C MET A 1 -3.77 -11.46 20.32
N ILE A 2 -3.35 -11.57 19.07
CA ILE A 2 -1.99 -11.17 18.69
C ILE A 2 -1.98 -9.65 18.61
N VAL A 3 -1.45 -9.00 19.64
CA VAL A 3 -1.21 -7.55 19.65
C VAL A 3 -0.02 -7.29 18.75
N TYR A 4 -0.22 -6.53 17.69
CA TYR A 4 0.85 -6.19 16.76
C TYR A 4 1.48 -4.86 17.18
N PRO A 5 2.79 -4.84 17.46
CA PRO A 5 3.46 -3.61 17.84
C PRO A 5 3.35 -2.59 16.70
N LYS A 6 3.24 -1.32 17.09
CA LYS A 6 3.22 -0.18 16.19
C LYS A 6 4.54 -0.16 15.42
N LEU A 7 4.49 -0.20 14.08
CA LEU A 7 5.72 -0.16 13.26
C LEU A 7 6.59 1.03 13.68
N SER A 8 7.85 0.75 13.99
CA SER A 8 8.83 1.71 14.48
C SER A 8 10.15 1.53 13.73
N ARG A 9 10.82 2.64 13.46
CA ARG A 9 12.09 2.68 12.70
C ARG A 9 13.22 1.88 13.37
N HIS A 10 13.16 1.72 14.68
CA HIS A 10 14.22 1.12 15.49
C HIS A 10 13.85 -0.25 16.05
N GLU A 11 12.77 -0.86 15.55
CA GLU A 11 12.25 -2.12 16.10
C GLU A 11 12.57 -3.31 15.19
N GLY A 12 13.20 -4.32 15.77
CA GLY A 12 13.66 -5.53 15.08
C GLY A 12 15.04 -5.38 14.44
N ASP A 13 15.53 -6.49 13.92
CA ASP A 13 16.84 -6.57 13.27
C ASP A 13 16.75 -6.11 11.81
N PHE A 14 17.83 -5.48 11.31
CA PHE A 14 17.90 -5.05 9.92
C PHE A 14 17.89 -6.25 8.98
N LEU A 15 17.16 -6.12 7.88
CA LEU A 15 17.13 -7.16 6.85
C LEU A 15 18.47 -7.19 6.08
N ASN A 16 18.99 -8.40 5.87
CA ASN A 16 20.15 -8.62 5.02
C ASN A 16 19.84 -8.32 3.54
N ASP A 17 18.64 -8.68 3.07
CA ASP A 17 18.20 -8.45 1.69
C ASP A 17 17.29 -7.21 1.58
N VAL A 18 17.91 -6.04 1.56
CA VAL A 18 17.22 -4.76 1.37
C VAL A 18 16.64 -4.63 -0.04
N GLN A 19 17.28 -5.24 -1.05
CA GLN A 19 16.84 -5.12 -2.45
C GLN A 19 15.54 -5.90 -2.69
N GLY A 20 15.45 -7.13 -2.18
CA GLY A 20 14.23 -7.94 -2.23
C GLY A 20 13.06 -7.23 -1.53
N TYR A 21 13.31 -6.64 -0.35
CA TYR A 21 12.30 -5.84 0.34
C TYR A 21 11.79 -4.69 -0.54
N ARG A 22 12.69 -3.87 -1.11
CA ARG A 22 12.33 -2.71 -1.94
C ARG A 22 11.57 -3.11 -3.20
N SER A 23 11.99 -4.17 -3.88
CA SER A 23 11.31 -4.68 -5.08
C SER A 23 9.86 -5.04 -4.78
N ILE A 24 9.62 -5.78 -3.70
CA ILE A 24 8.28 -6.22 -3.30
C ILE A 24 7.42 -5.04 -2.86
N VAL A 25 7.95 -4.14 -2.02
CA VAL A 25 7.18 -2.98 -1.59
C VAL A 25 6.85 -2.05 -2.77
N GLY A 26 7.74 -1.93 -3.75
CA GLY A 26 7.45 -1.22 -5.01
C GLY A 26 6.28 -1.83 -5.79
N ALA A 27 6.25 -3.17 -5.91
CA ALA A 27 5.12 -3.86 -6.56
C ALA A 27 3.80 -3.66 -5.79
N ILE A 28 3.83 -3.72 -4.45
CA ILE A 28 2.65 -3.49 -3.62
C ILE A 28 2.16 -2.03 -3.73
N GLN A 29 3.07 -1.06 -3.84
CA GLN A 29 2.73 0.35 -4.05
C GLN A 29 1.95 0.55 -5.36
N TYR A 30 2.27 -0.19 -6.40
CA TYR A 30 1.49 -0.16 -7.64
C TYR A 30 0.06 -0.66 -7.41
N ILE A 31 -0.10 -1.80 -6.74
CA ILE A 31 -1.42 -2.39 -6.42
C ILE A 31 -2.27 -1.43 -5.58
N CYS A 32 -1.67 -0.68 -4.65
CA CYS A 32 -2.36 0.31 -3.84
C CYS A 32 -3.15 1.35 -4.66
N HIS A 33 -2.70 1.68 -5.88
CA HIS A 33 -3.40 2.67 -6.71
C HIS A 33 -4.79 2.19 -7.17
N THR A 34 -4.97 0.88 -7.33
CA THR A 34 -6.25 0.27 -7.72
C THR A 34 -7.01 -0.34 -6.53
N ARG A 35 -6.34 -0.46 -5.37
CA ARG A 35 -6.88 -1.05 -4.13
C ARG A 35 -6.70 -0.08 -2.95
N PRO A 36 -7.58 0.94 -2.81
CA PRO A 36 -7.46 1.93 -1.74
C PRO A 36 -7.64 1.34 -0.34
N ASP A 37 -8.27 0.16 -0.22
CA ASP A 37 -8.46 -0.55 1.06
C ASP A 37 -7.16 -0.89 1.78
N ILE A 38 -6.05 -1.05 1.04
CA ILE A 38 -4.73 -1.34 1.64
C ILE A 38 -3.81 -0.12 1.73
N SER A 39 -4.24 1.04 1.21
CA SER A 39 -3.36 2.20 1.01
C SER A 39 -2.65 2.68 2.26
N PHE A 40 -3.35 2.70 3.40
CA PHE A 40 -2.75 3.06 4.68
C PHE A 40 -1.59 2.11 5.07
N SER A 41 -1.83 0.80 5.00
CA SER A 41 -0.85 -0.22 5.38
C SER A 41 0.37 -0.20 4.46
N VAL A 42 0.15 0.01 3.16
CA VAL A 42 1.22 0.10 2.16
C VAL A 42 2.07 1.36 2.38
N ASN A 43 1.43 2.52 2.52
CA ASN A 43 2.14 3.78 2.78
C ASN A 43 2.98 3.72 4.05
N LYS A 44 2.55 2.95 5.06
CA LYS A 44 3.36 2.72 6.27
C LYS A 44 4.64 1.93 5.97
N VAL A 45 4.58 0.81 5.27
CA VAL A 45 5.78 -0.01 5.00
C VAL A 45 6.77 0.66 4.03
N VAL A 46 6.27 1.54 3.16
CA VAL A 46 7.08 2.33 2.21
C VAL A 46 8.00 3.32 2.94
N GLN A 47 7.55 3.88 4.08
CA GLN A 47 8.35 4.81 4.89
C GLN A 47 9.67 4.19 5.38
N TYR A 48 9.76 2.85 5.43
CA TYR A 48 10.91 2.12 5.96
C TYR A 48 11.81 1.51 4.87
N MET A 49 11.64 1.88 3.60
CA MET A 49 12.46 1.34 2.49
C MET A 49 13.98 1.62 2.63
N GLN A 50 14.36 2.68 3.35
CA GLN A 50 15.77 3.04 3.53
C GLN A 50 16.51 2.04 4.43
N SER A 51 15.87 1.57 5.49
CA SER A 51 16.46 0.68 6.49
C SER A 51 15.38 -0.28 7.00
N PRO A 52 14.99 -1.28 6.18
CA PRO A 52 13.91 -2.17 6.55
C PRO A 52 14.40 -3.19 7.60
N THR A 53 13.48 -3.68 8.41
CA THR A 53 13.74 -4.62 9.51
C THR A 53 12.78 -5.80 9.42
N ASP A 54 13.03 -6.85 10.18
CA ASP A 54 12.18 -8.04 10.19
C ASP A 54 10.72 -7.75 10.59
N THR A 55 10.49 -6.74 11.41
CA THR A 55 9.14 -6.29 11.79
C THR A 55 8.44 -5.63 10.60
N HIS A 56 9.15 -4.79 9.84
CA HIS A 56 8.67 -4.22 8.58
C HIS A 56 8.37 -5.33 7.57
N TRP A 57 9.23 -6.34 7.46
CA TRP A 57 9.02 -7.49 6.58
C TRP A 57 7.80 -8.32 6.96
N LEU A 58 7.56 -8.52 8.26
CA LEU A 58 6.36 -9.19 8.74
C LEU A 58 5.09 -8.44 8.35
N ALA A 59 5.11 -7.11 8.41
CA ALA A 59 4.00 -6.28 7.94
C ALA A 59 3.76 -6.43 6.43
N VAL A 60 4.82 -6.41 5.62
CA VAL A 60 4.74 -6.67 4.16
C VAL A 60 4.12 -8.03 3.87
N LYS A 61 4.57 -9.10 4.54
CA LYS A 61 4.01 -10.45 4.38
C LYS A 61 2.51 -10.50 4.71
N ARG A 62 2.03 -9.70 5.65
CA ARG A 62 0.59 -9.62 5.97
C ARG A 62 -0.21 -8.92 4.88
N ILE A 63 0.32 -7.82 4.33
CA ILE A 63 -0.32 -7.15 3.19
C ILE A 63 -0.45 -8.13 2.04
N LEU A 64 0.60 -8.90 1.73
CA LEU A 64 0.57 -9.94 0.70
C LEU A 64 -0.45 -11.05 1.03
N LYS A 65 -0.51 -11.51 2.28
CA LYS A 65 -1.52 -12.50 2.70
C LYS A 65 -2.95 -11.98 2.56
N TYR A 66 -3.19 -10.72 2.91
CA TYR A 66 -4.49 -10.08 2.73
C TYR A 66 -4.85 -9.96 1.25
N LEU A 67 -3.90 -9.53 0.40
CA LEU A 67 -4.07 -9.47 -1.05
C LEU A 67 -4.44 -10.85 -1.63
N GLN A 68 -3.72 -11.90 -1.22
CA GLN A 68 -4.00 -13.28 -1.63
C GLN A 68 -5.43 -13.72 -1.21
N GLY A 69 -5.85 -13.39 0.02
CA GLY A 69 -7.19 -13.72 0.52
C GLY A 69 -8.31 -12.89 -0.12
N THR A 70 -7.98 -11.76 -0.76
CA THR A 70 -8.94 -10.83 -1.36
C THR A 70 -8.82 -10.73 -2.88
N LEU A 71 -8.23 -11.73 -3.51
CA LEU A 71 -8.13 -11.86 -4.98
C LEU A 71 -9.47 -12.00 -5.70
N ASN A 72 -10.59 -12.13 -4.98
CA ASN A 72 -11.94 -12.15 -5.57
C ASN A 72 -12.78 -10.92 -5.17
N PHE A 73 -12.24 -10.05 -4.32
CA PHE A 73 -12.93 -8.88 -3.77
C PHE A 73 -12.22 -7.62 -4.27
N TRP A 74 -12.59 -7.14 -5.46
CA TRP A 74 -12.00 -5.97 -6.11
C TRP A 74 -13.05 -4.87 -6.16
N PHE A 75 -12.62 -3.63 -6.00
CA PHE A 75 -13.48 -2.48 -6.25
C PHE A 75 -13.61 -2.32 -7.76
N HIS A 76 -14.75 -2.72 -8.30
CA HIS A 76 -15.09 -2.46 -9.69
C HIS A 76 -15.64 -1.03 -9.77
N PHE A 77 -14.82 -0.10 -10.27
CA PHE A 77 -15.30 1.21 -10.65
C PHE A 77 -16.10 1.07 -11.95
N THR A 78 -17.39 0.80 -11.84
CA THR A 78 -18.29 0.93 -12.99
C THR A 78 -18.38 2.41 -13.34
N ALA A 79 -18.27 2.75 -14.63
CA ALA A 79 -18.70 4.06 -15.09
C ALA A 79 -20.15 4.26 -14.60
N ALA A 80 -20.38 5.33 -13.84
CA ALA A 80 -21.76 5.77 -13.65
C ALA A 80 -22.35 6.02 -15.06
N ASN A 81 -23.66 5.83 -15.23
CA ASN A 81 -24.38 6.21 -16.45
C ASN A 81 -24.45 7.76 -16.59
N PHE A 82 -23.34 8.43 -16.36
CA PHE A 82 -23.18 9.85 -16.34
C PHE A 82 -22.35 10.22 -17.57
N SER A 83 -22.96 10.95 -18.49
CA SER A 83 -22.23 11.61 -19.56
C SER A 83 -21.15 12.48 -18.90
N PRO A 84 -19.85 12.27 -19.18
CA PRO A 84 -18.80 13.08 -18.58
C PRO A 84 -19.03 14.54 -18.98
N THR A 85 -19.50 15.35 -18.05
CA THR A 85 -19.83 16.75 -18.29
C THR A 85 -18.60 17.57 -17.91
N LEU A 86 -17.88 18.05 -18.92
CA LEU A 86 -16.73 18.92 -18.73
C LEU A 86 -17.22 20.34 -18.47
N GLN A 87 -17.03 20.84 -17.24
CA GLN A 87 -17.38 22.21 -16.87
C GLN A 87 -16.10 23.01 -16.67
N ALA A 88 -15.93 24.07 -17.46
CA ALA A 88 -14.81 24.99 -17.35
C ALA A 88 -15.33 26.36 -16.86
N PHE A 89 -14.60 26.96 -15.93
CA PHE A 89 -14.86 28.31 -15.44
C PHE A 89 -13.70 29.20 -15.91
N SER A 90 -14.03 30.33 -16.52
CA SER A 90 -13.06 31.39 -16.85
C SER A 90 -13.48 32.62 -16.07
N ASP A 91 -12.68 33.00 -15.09
CA ASP A 91 -12.83 34.27 -14.39
C ASP A 91 -11.97 35.33 -15.12
N VAL A 92 -12.49 36.54 -15.27
CA VAL A 92 -11.77 37.67 -15.83
C VAL A 92 -11.51 38.65 -14.67
N ASP A 93 -10.24 38.94 -14.43
CA ASP A 93 -9.82 40.13 -13.69
C ASP A 93 -9.80 41.32 -14.66
#